data_AF-A0A378L5T8-F1
#
_entry.id   AF-A0A378L5T8-F1
#
_cell.length_a   1.000
_cell.length_b   1.000
_cell.length_c   1.000
_cell.angle_alpha   90.00
_cell.angle_beta   90.00
_cell.angle_gamma   90.00
#
_symmetry.space_group_name_H-M   'P 1'
#
loop_
_entity.id
_entity.type
_entity.pdbx_description
1 polymer ?
#
loop_
_entity_poly.entity_id
_entity_poly.type
_entity_poly.pdbx_seq_one_letter_code
_entity_poly.pdbx_strand_id
1 'polypeptide(L)'
;MQVSLKSAILNAYTQGEANMPSRKGIYLFTLIGLLLGFALDGLIRNEITKIFDYALISLFALLYALAYNDKNCLRLVASSFLIALFLSLPLLPMEARFAVLPLEHWFTFLCAFPIFIYVGHSFHYAYHHDNTWRITYNSLFAAVWNTILLLFVASVFSALANLLIFLGAFIFRTVGNDFLWNLYSNNLHFRLISHVTLFFIGLGIGQQNINIIYNLRFLLLRMMYYLFPFLALISIVYFILYLGHSLKDGEEYVDPLTILIPITSLGIIFFNAYFQDGSIDSGTPSWLKLLLRIYRIILFLLVIMMTYKIFQSYSLDVNVVICIITVILFSLTYAITAWFPEHMEQKWIRIGNISSALFFIIVLFLFNLPYAPIVFQVGSQSALLT
;
A
#
# COMPACT_ATOMS: atom_id res chain seq x y z
N MET A 1 -5.16 14.00 38.52
CA MET A 1 -5.01 14.16 37.05
C MET A 1 -3.63 14.68 36.63
N GLN A 2 -3.04 15.72 37.26
CA GLN A 2 -1.68 16.20 36.92
C GLN A 2 -0.51 15.27 37.34
N VAL A 3 -0.63 14.51 38.43
CA VAL A 3 0.44 13.60 38.92
C VAL A 3 0.60 12.35 38.03
N SER A 4 -0.48 11.93 37.36
CA SER A 4 -0.47 10.81 36.39
C SER A 4 0.19 11.17 35.07
N LEU A 5 0.14 12.45 34.66
CA LEU A 5 0.76 12.91 33.42
C LEU A 5 2.28 13.04 33.59
N LYS A 6 2.73 13.52 34.75
CA LYS A 6 4.17 13.67 35.05
C LYS A 6 4.88 12.32 35.18
N SER A 7 4.22 11.31 35.75
CA SER A 7 4.74 9.93 35.82
C SER A 7 4.72 9.21 34.46
N ALA A 8 3.71 9.44 33.62
CA ALA A 8 3.69 8.93 32.24
C ALA A 8 4.79 9.57 31.36
N ILE A 9 5.03 10.87 31.51
CA ILE A 9 6.10 11.58 30.79
C ILE A 9 7.48 11.16 31.29
N LEU A 10 7.66 10.98 32.60
CA LEU A 10 8.94 10.53 33.17
C LEU A 10 9.26 9.07 32.80
N ASN A 11 8.25 8.19 32.75
CA ASN A 11 8.41 6.81 32.26
C ASN A 11 8.67 6.75 30.75
N ALA A 12 8.09 7.65 29.95
CA ALA A 12 8.40 7.76 28.52
C ALA A 12 9.83 8.28 28.28
N TYR A 13 10.34 9.15 29.15
CA TYR A 13 11.71 9.64 29.08
C TYR A 13 12.74 8.57 29.48
N THR A 14 12.49 7.82 30.56
CA THR A 14 13.39 6.75 31.01
C THR A 14 13.33 5.50 30.12
N GLN A 15 12.22 5.22 29.44
CA GLN A 15 12.17 4.21 28.38
C GLN A 15 12.80 4.68 27.05
N GLY A 16 12.92 5.99 26.84
CA GLY A 16 13.55 6.59 25.67
C GLY A 16 15.09 6.47 25.65
N GLU A 17 15.75 6.50 26.81
CA GLU A 17 17.21 6.35 26.91
C GLU A 17 17.67 4.88 26.84
N ALA A 18 16.85 3.93 27.29
CA ALA A 18 17.21 2.51 27.30
C ALA A 18 17.05 1.79 25.95
N ASN A 19 16.40 2.42 24.97
CA ASN A 19 16.14 1.88 23.63
C ASN A 19 16.49 2.89 22.55
N MET A 20 17.68 3.51 22.58
CA MET A 20 18.21 4.10 21.35
C MET A 20 18.44 2.97 20.34
N PRO A 21 17.70 2.90 19.21
CA PRO A 21 18.07 1.99 18.14
C PRO A 21 19.47 2.39 17.70
N SER A 22 20.40 1.44 17.85
CA SER A 22 21.83 1.73 17.76
C SER A 22 22.19 2.41 16.44
N ARG A 23 23.20 3.29 16.44
CA ARG A 23 23.76 3.90 15.21
C ARG A 23 24.03 2.89 14.10
N LYS A 24 24.18 1.60 14.43
CA LYS A 24 24.35 0.47 13.50
C LYS A 24 23.21 0.33 12.49
N GLY A 25 21.98 0.73 12.86
CA GLY A 25 20.81 0.67 11.98
C GLY A 25 21.04 1.45 10.69
N ILE A 26 21.29 2.78 10.76
CA ILE A 26 21.52 3.60 9.56
C ILE A 26 22.61 3.00 8.66
N TYR A 27 23.77 2.61 9.23
CA TYR A 27 24.86 2.05 8.43
C TYR A 27 24.45 0.77 7.69
N LEU A 28 23.65 -0.09 8.33
CA LEU A 28 23.12 -1.29 7.69
C LEU A 28 22.21 -0.92 6.51
N PHE A 29 21.28 0.02 6.69
CA PHE A 29 20.39 0.47 5.62
C PHE A 29 21.16 1.13 4.47
N THR A 30 22.15 1.98 4.78
CA THR A 30 23.04 2.56 3.78
C THR A 30 23.76 1.48 2.98
N LEU A 31 24.31 0.47 3.66
CA LEU A 31 25.01 -0.64 3.03
C LEU A 31 24.07 -1.45 2.12
N ILE A 32 22.85 -1.76 2.59
CA ILE A 32 21.86 -2.47 1.78
C ILE A 32 21.49 -1.67 0.53
N GLY A 33 21.21 -0.37 0.68
CA GLY A 33 20.87 0.51 -0.44
C GLY A 33 22.01 0.63 -1.45
N LEU A 34 23.25 0.73 -0.98
CA LEU A 34 24.43 0.80 -1.83
C LEU A 34 24.65 -0.52 -2.59
N LEU A 35 24.60 -1.66 -1.89
CA LEU A 35 24.74 -2.98 -2.51
C LEU A 35 23.62 -3.25 -3.52
N LEU A 36 22.38 -2.88 -3.19
CA LEU A 36 21.25 -2.99 -4.11
C LEU A 36 21.46 -2.09 -5.34
N GLY A 37 21.87 -0.83 -5.14
CA GLY A 37 22.18 0.09 -6.23
C GLY A 37 23.21 -0.49 -7.20
N PHE A 38 24.33 -1.01 -6.68
CA PHE A 38 25.36 -1.67 -7.49
C PHE A 38 24.88 -2.96 -8.15
N ALA A 39 24.06 -3.76 -7.48
CA ALA A 39 23.51 -4.98 -8.06
C ALA A 39 22.59 -4.65 -9.25
N LEU A 40 21.67 -3.68 -9.09
CA LEU A 40 20.79 -3.22 -10.17
C LEU A 40 21.59 -2.60 -11.30
N ASP A 41 22.62 -1.81 -10.99
CA ASP A 41 23.53 -1.26 -11.98
C ASP A 41 24.25 -2.37 -12.78
N GLY A 42 24.70 -3.42 -12.09
CA GLY A 42 25.31 -4.59 -12.70
C GLY A 42 24.37 -5.33 -13.65
N LEU A 43 23.09 -5.48 -13.29
CA LEU A 43 22.07 -6.07 -14.18
C LEU A 43 21.90 -5.24 -15.47
N ILE A 44 21.85 -3.91 -15.35
CA ILE A 44 21.73 -3.00 -16.50
C ILE A 44 22.97 -3.10 -17.40
N ARG A 45 24.18 -3.07 -16.81
CA ARG A 45 25.45 -3.16 -17.56
C ARG A 45 25.64 -4.48 -18.28
N ASN A 46 25.14 -5.57 -17.70
CA ASN A 46 25.17 -6.89 -18.31
C ASN A 46 23.99 -7.13 -19.27
N GLU A 47 23.21 -6.08 -19.57
CA GLU A 47 22.05 -6.12 -20.46
C GLU A 47 21.03 -7.22 -20.09
N ILE A 48 20.91 -7.53 -18.80
CA ILE A 48 19.91 -8.49 -18.32
C ILE A 48 18.53 -7.91 -18.59
N THR A 49 17.73 -8.59 -19.41
CA THR A 49 16.40 -8.12 -19.82
C THR A 49 15.27 -8.65 -18.94
N LYS A 50 15.49 -9.69 -18.14
CA LYS A 50 14.43 -10.33 -17.35
C LYS A 50 13.99 -9.44 -16.18
N ILE A 51 12.74 -9.01 -16.17
CA ILE A 51 12.18 -8.16 -15.11
C ILE A 51 12.21 -8.87 -13.74
N PHE A 52 12.05 -10.19 -13.75
CA PHE A 52 12.17 -11.04 -12.57
C PHE A 52 13.45 -10.81 -11.76
N ASP A 53 14.61 -10.66 -12.40
CA ASP A 53 15.89 -10.52 -11.70
C ASP A 53 15.97 -9.18 -10.96
N TYR A 54 15.51 -8.10 -11.61
CA TYR A 54 15.40 -6.78 -10.98
C TYR A 54 14.42 -6.80 -9.80
N ALA A 55 13.26 -7.43 -9.99
CA ALA A 55 12.23 -7.54 -8.96
C ALA A 55 12.70 -8.37 -7.77
N LEU A 56 13.31 -9.54 -7.99
CA LEU A 56 13.78 -10.43 -6.93
C LEU A 56 14.78 -9.74 -6.00
N ILE A 57 15.82 -9.11 -6.57
CA ILE A 57 16.88 -8.47 -5.78
C ILE A 57 16.34 -7.23 -5.05
N SER A 58 15.50 -6.42 -5.72
CA SER A 58 14.88 -5.24 -5.11
C SER A 58 13.94 -5.61 -3.97
N LEU A 59 13.06 -6.60 -4.19
CA LEU A 59 12.11 -7.07 -3.19
C LEU A 59 12.80 -7.73 -2.02
N PHE A 60 13.84 -8.53 -2.25
CA PHE A 60 14.62 -9.12 -1.16
C PHE A 60 15.18 -8.04 -0.22
N ALA A 61 15.85 -7.03 -0.78
CA ALA A 61 16.40 -5.93 -0.02
C ALA A 61 15.31 -5.12 0.71
N LEU A 62 14.20 -4.82 0.02
CA LEU A 62 13.10 -4.04 0.57
C LEU A 62 12.36 -4.79 1.70
N LEU A 63 12.01 -6.06 1.52
CA LEU A 63 11.33 -6.88 2.53
C LEU A 63 12.22 -7.11 3.75
N TYR A 64 13.53 -7.36 3.53
CA TYR A 64 14.49 -7.44 4.62
C TYR A 64 14.54 -6.13 5.41
N ALA A 65 14.67 -5.00 4.70
CA ALA A 65 14.67 -3.68 5.30
C ALA A 65 13.41 -3.43 6.12
N LEU A 66 12.22 -3.61 5.55
CA LEU A 66 10.96 -3.25 6.20
C LEU A 66 10.58 -4.16 7.37
N ALA A 67 11.02 -5.41 7.39
CA ALA A 67 10.78 -6.35 8.50
C ALA A 67 11.96 -6.45 9.49
N TYR A 68 12.97 -5.60 9.36
CA TYR A 68 14.13 -5.57 10.25
C TYR A 68 13.74 -5.25 11.69
N ASN A 69 14.16 -6.09 12.63
CA ASN A 69 13.79 -5.98 14.05
C ASN A 69 14.95 -6.35 15.01
N ASP A 70 16.20 -6.32 14.53
CA ASP A 70 17.42 -6.73 15.26
C ASP A 70 17.41 -8.18 15.82
N LYS A 71 16.38 -8.99 15.51
CA LYS A 71 16.19 -10.34 16.06
C LYS A 71 16.17 -11.38 14.95
N ASN A 72 16.71 -12.56 15.23
CA ASN A 72 16.65 -13.72 14.32
C ASN A 72 17.06 -13.42 12.86
N CYS A 73 18.20 -12.76 12.66
CA CYS A 73 18.65 -12.29 11.34
C CYS A 73 18.63 -13.38 10.25
N LEU A 74 19.04 -14.62 10.58
CA LEU A 74 19.03 -15.72 9.63
C LEU A 74 17.60 -16.06 9.15
N ARG A 75 16.63 -16.08 10.07
CA ARG A 75 15.22 -16.31 9.74
C ARG A 75 14.67 -15.17 8.89
N LEU A 76 15.07 -13.94 9.18
CA LEU A 76 14.68 -12.75 8.40
C LEU A 76 15.23 -12.83 6.97
N VAL A 77 16.53 -13.11 6.80
CA VAL A 77 17.14 -13.28 5.47
C VAL A 77 16.42 -14.37 4.67
N ALA A 78 16.24 -15.55 5.27
CA ALA A 78 15.63 -16.68 4.58
C ALA A 78 14.18 -16.39 4.18
N SER A 79 13.36 -15.85 5.08
CA SER A 79 11.95 -15.58 4.74
C SER A 79 11.78 -14.38 3.82
N SER A 80 12.61 -13.33 3.93
CA SER A 80 12.62 -12.23 2.96
C SER A 80 12.96 -12.73 1.56
N PHE A 81 13.92 -13.63 1.43
CA PHE A 81 14.27 -14.23 0.14
C PHE A 81 13.13 -15.09 -0.42
N LEU A 82 12.54 -15.98 0.40
CA LEU A 82 11.42 -16.83 -0.03
C LEU A 82 10.20 -16.01 -0.47
N ILE A 83 9.87 -14.95 0.26
CA ILE A 83 8.72 -14.10 -0.09
C ILE A 83 9.06 -13.21 -1.29
N ALA A 84 10.27 -12.68 -1.40
CA ALA A 84 10.71 -11.97 -2.60
C ALA A 84 10.60 -12.86 -3.85
N LEU A 85 11.04 -14.12 -3.74
CA LEU A 85 10.91 -15.12 -4.79
C LEU A 85 9.45 -15.34 -5.15
N PHE A 86 8.59 -15.63 -4.17
CA PHE A 86 7.16 -15.82 -4.41
C PHE A 86 6.52 -14.62 -5.10
N LEU A 87 6.81 -13.40 -4.63
CA LEU A 87 6.21 -12.19 -5.16
C LEU A 87 6.76 -11.83 -6.55
N SER A 88 8.00 -12.18 -6.88
CA SER A 88 8.59 -11.89 -8.19
C SER A 88 8.26 -12.93 -9.26
N LEU A 89 7.89 -14.16 -8.88
CA LEU A 89 7.60 -15.27 -9.82
C LEU A 89 6.65 -14.90 -10.98
N PRO A 90 5.54 -14.15 -10.78
CA PRO A 90 4.68 -13.74 -11.89
C PRO A 90 5.39 -12.95 -13.00
N LEU A 91 6.51 -12.29 -12.68
CA LEU A 91 7.29 -11.48 -13.64
C LEU A 91 8.30 -12.29 -14.44
N LEU A 92 8.45 -13.60 -14.19
CA LEU A 92 9.39 -14.48 -14.90
C LEU A 92 9.26 -14.45 -16.44
N PRO A 93 8.04 -14.37 -17.02
CA PRO A 93 7.87 -14.33 -18.48
C PRO A 93 8.17 -12.96 -19.08
N MET A 94 8.30 -11.92 -18.26
CA MET A 94 8.43 -10.56 -18.75
C MET A 94 9.89 -10.20 -19.02
N GLU A 95 10.14 -9.78 -20.25
CA GLU A 95 11.40 -9.15 -20.64
C GLU A 95 11.20 -7.63 -20.78
N ALA A 96 12.20 -6.85 -20.39
CA ALA A 96 12.23 -5.39 -20.46
C ALA A 96 12.10 -4.84 -21.89
N ARG A 97 12.24 -5.69 -22.91
CA ARG A 97 12.07 -5.35 -24.33
C ARG A 97 10.63 -5.54 -24.84
N PHE A 98 9.68 -5.90 -23.97
CA PHE A 98 8.23 -6.02 -24.25
C PHE A 98 7.90 -6.80 -25.55
N ALA A 99 8.61 -7.89 -25.82
CA ALA A 99 8.40 -8.68 -27.02
C ALA A 99 7.09 -9.49 -26.92
N VAL A 100 6.07 -9.09 -27.69
CA VAL A 100 4.85 -9.86 -28.02
C VAL A 100 4.14 -10.48 -26.80
N LEU A 101 3.91 -9.69 -25.76
CA LEU A 101 3.04 -10.06 -24.63
C LEU A 101 1.70 -9.33 -24.73
N PRO A 102 0.59 -9.89 -24.19
CA PRO A 102 -0.69 -9.19 -24.10
C PRO A 102 -0.51 -7.93 -23.23
N LEU A 103 -0.30 -6.79 -23.89
CA LEU A 103 0.19 -5.57 -23.26
C LEU A 103 -0.76 -5.06 -22.16
N GLU A 104 -2.07 -5.17 -22.39
CA GLU A 104 -3.09 -4.76 -21.43
C GLU A 104 -3.03 -5.59 -20.14
N HIS A 105 -2.96 -6.92 -20.25
CA HIS A 105 -2.92 -7.84 -19.09
C HIS A 105 -1.73 -7.56 -18.18
N TRP A 106 -0.56 -7.33 -18.79
CA TRP A 106 0.65 -7.05 -18.05
C TRP A 106 0.69 -5.63 -17.50
N PHE A 107 0.11 -4.67 -18.22
CA PHE A 107 -0.07 -3.32 -17.70
C PHE A 107 -0.96 -3.31 -16.46
N THR A 108 -2.12 -3.98 -16.51
CA THR A 108 -3.03 -4.08 -15.36
C THR A 108 -2.39 -4.85 -14.20
N PHE A 109 -1.62 -5.91 -14.47
CA PHE A 109 -0.83 -6.60 -13.45
C PHE A 109 0.20 -5.65 -12.80
N LEU A 110 0.99 -4.92 -13.60
CA LEU A 110 2.00 -3.99 -13.09
C LEU A 110 1.37 -2.83 -12.27
N CYS A 111 0.16 -2.41 -12.60
CA CYS A 111 -0.60 -1.47 -11.77
C CYS A 111 -1.02 -2.08 -10.42
N ALA A 112 -1.41 -3.36 -10.38
CA ALA A 112 -1.77 -4.07 -9.15
C ALA A 112 -0.55 -4.53 -8.33
N PHE A 113 0.62 -4.66 -8.97
CA PHE A 113 1.83 -5.27 -8.40
C PHE A 113 2.35 -4.58 -7.12
N PRO A 114 2.38 -3.24 -7.00
CA PRO A 114 2.76 -2.59 -5.75
C PRO A 114 1.84 -2.95 -4.59
N ILE A 115 0.53 -3.08 -4.85
CA ILE A 115 -0.45 -3.49 -3.83
C ILE A 115 -0.23 -4.96 -3.47
N PHE A 116 0.01 -5.82 -4.45
CA PHE A 116 0.35 -7.23 -4.24
C PHE A 116 1.57 -7.41 -3.32
N ILE A 117 2.66 -6.69 -3.61
CA ILE A 117 3.86 -6.68 -2.76
C ILE A 117 3.53 -6.15 -1.37
N TYR A 118 2.77 -5.07 -1.28
CA TYR A 118 2.46 -4.41 -0.02
C TYR A 118 1.61 -5.30 0.92
N VAL A 119 0.62 -6.01 0.37
CA VAL A 119 -0.16 -6.99 1.16
C VAL A 119 0.76 -8.15 1.56
N GLY A 120 1.59 -8.68 0.66
CA GLY A 120 2.54 -9.76 0.97
C GLY A 120 3.54 -9.37 2.08
N HIS A 121 4.08 -8.15 2.00
CA HIS A 121 4.93 -7.55 3.02
C HIS A 121 4.20 -7.44 4.37
N SER A 122 2.91 -7.11 4.39
CA SER A 122 2.16 -6.99 5.63
C SER A 122 2.12 -8.31 6.41
N PHE A 123 1.93 -9.45 5.72
CA PHE A 123 2.00 -10.78 6.32
C PHE A 123 3.44 -11.14 6.76
N HIS A 124 4.45 -10.80 5.97
CA HIS A 124 5.87 -11.01 6.32
C HIS A 124 6.29 -10.23 7.56
N TYR A 125 5.90 -8.96 7.64
CA TYR A 125 6.11 -8.09 8.80
C TYR A 125 5.45 -8.70 10.04
N ALA A 126 4.18 -9.10 9.94
CA ALA A 126 3.44 -9.64 11.08
C ALA A 126 4.07 -10.95 11.58
N TYR A 127 4.57 -11.82 10.70
CA TYR A 127 5.30 -13.03 11.07
C TYR A 127 6.55 -12.74 11.93
N HIS A 128 7.32 -11.70 11.58
CA HIS A 128 8.51 -11.32 12.35
C HIS A 128 8.21 -10.50 13.60
N HIS A 129 7.15 -9.70 13.57
CA HIS A 129 6.70 -8.93 14.71
C HIS A 129 6.17 -9.86 15.81
N ASP A 130 5.28 -10.78 15.45
CA ASP A 130 4.63 -11.71 16.38
C ASP A 130 5.54 -12.87 16.78
N ASN A 131 6.64 -13.11 16.04
CA ASN A 131 7.54 -14.26 16.21
C ASN A 131 6.82 -15.62 16.16
N THR A 132 5.63 -15.67 15.57
CA THR A 132 4.81 -16.89 15.46
C THR A 132 4.18 -16.97 14.07
N TRP A 133 3.77 -18.18 13.68
CA TRP A 133 3.01 -18.42 12.46
C TRP A 133 1.55 -17.93 12.54
N ARG A 134 1.06 -17.65 13.76
CA ARG A 134 -0.31 -17.19 13.99
C ARG A 134 -0.35 -15.68 13.85
N ILE A 135 -0.58 -15.24 12.62
CA ILE A 135 -0.65 -13.82 12.28
C ILE A 135 -1.92 -13.21 12.88
N THR A 136 -1.75 -12.19 13.72
CA THR A 136 -2.86 -11.46 14.30
C THR A 136 -3.30 -10.29 13.42
N TYR A 137 -4.60 -9.96 13.43
CA TYR A 137 -5.11 -8.80 12.71
C TYR A 137 -4.46 -7.49 13.17
N ASN A 138 -4.17 -7.37 14.47
CA ASN A 138 -3.54 -6.17 15.04
C ASN A 138 -2.16 -5.93 14.43
N SER A 139 -1.37 -6.99 14.24
CA SER A 139 -0.05 -6.90 13.63
C SER A 139 -0.12 -6.62 12.13
N LEU A 140 -1.12 -7.16 11.43
CA LEU A 140 -1.39 -6.80 10.02
C LEU A 140 -1.80 -5.33 9.87
N PHE A 141 -2.71 -4.87 10.73
CA PHE A 141 -3.14 -3.47 10.74
C PHE A 141 -1.95 -2.54 11.02
N ALA A 142 -1.13 -2.88 12.01
CA ALA A 142 0.10 -2.16 12.29
C ALA A 142 1.07 -2.18 11.10
N ALA A 143 1.24 -3.32 10.43
CA ALA A 143 2.11 -3.47 9.27
C ALA A 143 1.71 -2.51 8.14
N VAL A 144 0.42 -2.48 7.79
CA VAL A 144 -0.14 -1.60 6.77
C VAL A 144 0.19 -0.14 7.12
N TRP A 145 -0.33 0.35 8.24
CA TRP A 145 -0.25 1.78 8.53
C TRP A 145 1.15 2.28 8.91
N ASN A 146 1.99 1.44 9.51
CA ASN A 146 3.37 1.83 9.79
C ASN A 146 4.21 1.85 8.50
N THR A 147 4.00 0.88 7.62
CA THR A 147 4.79 0.77 6.38
C THR A 147 4.49 1.94 5.44
N ILE A 148 3.22 2.34 5.26
CA ILE A 148 2.89 3.47 4.38
C ILE A 148 3.55 4.78 4.85
N LEU A 149 3.55 5.04 6.17
CA LEU A 149 4.21 6.22 6.73
C LEU A 149 5.73 6.13 6.65
N LEU A 150 6.30 4.95 6.87
CA LEU A 150 7.73 4.72 6.74
C LEU A 150 8.22 4.93 5.30
N LEU A 151 7.50 4.38 4.31
CA LEU A 151 7.78 4.58 2.89
C LEU A 151 7.61 6.05 2.49
N PHE A 152 6.63 6.76 3.06
CA PHE A 152 6.47 8.20 2.85
C PHE A 152 7.66 9.00 3.37
N VAL A 153 8.09 8.75 4.61
CA VAL A 153 9.28 9.41 5.20
C VAL A 153 10.53 9.12 4.37
N ALA A 154 10.74 7.87 3.96
CA ALA A 154 11.88 7.50 3.12
C ALA A 154 11.85 8.19 1.74
N SER A 155 10.66 8.29 1.13
CA SER A 155 10.45 8.99 -0.14
C SER A 155 10.75 10.49 -0.01
N VAL A 156 10.23 11.15 1.03
CA VAL A 156 10.47 12.58 1.29
C VAL A 156 11.95 12.85 1.51
N PHE A 157 12.61 12.04 2.35
CA PHE A 157 14.04 12.17 2.57
C PHE A 157 14.83 11.99 1.27
N SER A 158 14.53 10.94 0.49
CA SER A 158 15.21 10.67 -0.78
C SER A 158 14.99 11.81 -1.78
N ALA A 159 13.77 12.34 -1.90
CA ALA A 159 13.46 13.46 -2.78
C ALA A 159 14.23 14.73 -2.39
N LEU A 160 14.27 15.07 -1.10
CA LEU A 160 15.02 16.22 -0.60
C LEU A 160 16.54 16.06 -0.79
N ALA A 161 17.08 14.87 -0.52
CA ALA A 161 18.50 14.60 -0.70
C ALA A 161 18.91 14.68 -2.18
N ASN A 162 18.10 14.11 -3.08
CA ASN A 162 18.33 14.21 -4.52
C ASN A 162 18.18 15.65 -5.03
N LEU A 163 17.25 16.44 -4.48
CA LEU A 163 17.15 17.87 -4.78
C LEU A 163 18.41 18.64 -4.35
N LEU A 164 19.01 18.32 -3.20
CA LEU A 164 20.27 18.92 -2.79
C LEU A 164 21.43 18.57 -3.73
N ILE A 165 21.51 17.32 -4.20
CA ILE A 165 22.52 16.92 -5.21
C ILE A 165 22.29 17.69 -6.51
N PHE A 166 21.04 17.81 -6.95
CA PHE A 166 20.67 18.56 -8.16
C PHE A 166 21.04 20.05 -8.04
N LEU A 167 20.76 20.70 -6.91
CA LEU A 167 21.16 22.08 -6.65
C LEU A 167 22.68 22.23 -6.61
N GLY A 168 23.40 21.28 -6.00
CA GLY A 168 24.86 21.24 -6.03
C GLY A 168 25.40 21.14 -7.45
N ALA A 169 24.81 20.29 -8.29
CA ALA A 169 25.15 20.21 -9.70
C ALA A 169 24.90 21.52 -10.45
N PHE A 170 23.84 22.25 -10.12
CA PHE A 170 23.54 23.56 -10.69
C PHE A 170 24.57 24.62 -10.28
N ILE A 171 25.01 24.64 -9.01
CA ILE A 171 26.05 25.55 -8.51
C ILE A 171 27.37 25.33 -9.25
N PHE A 172 27.77 24.08 -9.50
CA PHE A 172 28.99 23.81 -10.26
C PHE A 172 28.88 24.32 -11.69
N ARG A 173 27.70 24.22 -12.29
CA ARG A 173 27.43 24.74 -13.63
C ARG A 173 27.51 26.26 -13.73
N THR A 174 27.13 27.00 -12.68
CA THR A 174 27.22 28.47 -12.70
C THR A 174 28.66 29.00 -12.73
N VAL A 175 29.62 28.23 -12.20
CA VAL A 175 31.05 28.55 -12.26
C VAL A 175 31.76 27.93 -13.49
N GLY A 176 30.99 27.41 -14.45
CA GLY A 176 31.50 26.84 -15.70
C GLY A 176 31.97 25.39 -15.60
N ASN A 177 31.66 24.67 -14.53
CA ASN A 177 32.00 23.25 -14.36
C ASN A 177 30.77 22.34 -14.53
N ASP A 178 30.69 21.64 -15.66
CA ASP A 178 29.58 20.73 -15.97
C ASP A 178 29.75 19.32 -15.36
N PHE A 179 30.81 19.03 -14.60
CA PHE A 179 31.11 17.68 -14.11
C PHE A 179 29.95 17.06 -13.30
N LEU A 180 29.49 17.74 -12.25
CA LEU A 180 28.40 17.23 -11.40
C LEU A 180 27.07 17.19 -12.15
N TRP A 181 26.83 18.14 -13.06
CA TRP A 181 25.65 18.14 -13.91
C TRP A 181 25.62 16.91 -14.81
N ASN A 182 26.71 16.62 -15.49
CA ASN A 182 26.84 15.44 -16.35
C ASN A 182 26.74 14.14 -15.55
N LEU A 183 27.33 14.11 -14.34
CA LEU A 183 27.26 12.94 -13.47
C LEU A 183 25.85 12.68 -12.94
N TYR A 184 25.08 13.70 -12.56
CA TYR A 184 23.74 13.48 -12.00
C TYR A 184 22.63 13.39 -13.06
N SER A 185 22.68 14.24 -14.09
CA SER A 185 21.60 14.34 -15.10
C SER A 185 21.77 13.32 -16.22
N ASN A 186 23.00 13.08 -16.69
CA ASN A 186 23.25 12.27 -17.88
C ASN A 186 23.70 10.84 -17.57
N ASN A 187 24.21 10.57 -16.37
CA ASN A 187 24.65 9.24 -15.99
C ASN A 187 23.55 8.46 -15.26
N LEU A 188 22.87 7.55 -15.98
CA LEU A 188 21.82 6.70 -15.42
C LEU A 188 22.32 5.84 -14.25
N HIS A 189 23.54 5.32 -14.33
CA HIS A 189 24.14 4.43 -13.34
C HIS A 189 24.33 5.13 -12.00
N PHE A 190 24.94 6.32 -12.02
CA PHE A 190 25.11 7.13 -10.81
C PHE A 190 23.76 7.51 -10.21
N ARG A 191 22.81 7.95 -11.04
CA ARG A 191 21.46 8.31 -10.59
C ARG A 191 20.76 7.14 -9.92
N LEU A 192 20.80 5.94 -10.52
CA LEU A 192 20.20 4.74 -9.95
C LEU A 192 20.80 4.41 -8.56
N ILE A 193 22.12 4.32 -8.47
CA ILE A 193 22.81 3.99 -7.21
C ILE A 193 22.50 5.05 -6.14
N SER A 194 22.54 6.33 -6.50
CA SER A 194 22.24 7.45 -5.59
C SER A 194 20.80 7.38 -5.07
N HIS A 195 19.81 7.26 -5.96
CA HIS A 195 18.40 7.23 -5.57
C HIS A 195 18.07 6.05 -4.67
N VAL A 196 18.56 4.85 -5.00
CA VAL A 196 18.34 3.63 -4.20
C VAL A 196 19.00 3.76 -2.83
N THR A 197 20.26 4.21 -2.79
CA THR A 197 21.00 4.39 -1.53
C THR A 197 20.31 5.40 -0.62
N LEU A 198 19.93 6.57 -1.15
CA LEU A 198 19.26 7.63 -0.40
C LEU A 198 17.88 7.20 0.10
N PHE A 199 17.13 6.41 -0.68
CA PHE A 199 15.86 5.85 -0.24
C PHE A 199 16.03 4.91 0.96
N PHE A 200 17.00 4.00 0.92
CA PHE A 200 17.27 3.10 2.05
C PHE A 200 17.81 3.86 3.27
N ILE A 201 18.63 4.89 3.10
CA ILE A 201 19.00 5.79 4.21
C ILE A 201 17.73 6.39 4.84
N GLY A 202 16.79 6.85 4.01
CA GLY A 202 15.48 7.34 4.46
C GLY A 202 14.69 6.30 5.26
N LEU A 203 14.69 5.03 4.83
CA LEU A 203 14.10 3.92 5.61
C LEU A 203 14.80 3.76 6.96
N GLY A 204 16.13 3.79 6.99
CA GLY A 204 16.91 3.70 8.23
C GLY A 204 16.61 4.84 9.21
N ILE A 205 16.48 6.07 8.71
CA ILE A 205 16.08 7.25 9.51
C ILE A 205 14.67 7.04 10.09
N GLY A 206 13.71 6.61 9.27
CA GLY A 206 12.35 6.35 9.72
C GLY A 206 12.26 5.24 10.77
N GLN A 207 13.02 4.16 10.60
CA GLN A 207 13.07 3.06 11.56
C GLN A 207 13.73 3.43 12.88
N GLN A 208 14.80 4.22 12.87
CA GLN A 208 15.38 4.72 14.12
C GLN A 208 14.41 5.60 14.91
N ASN A 209 13.47 6.24 14.22
CA ASN A 209 12.46 7.11 14.81
C ASN A 209 11.08 6.45 14.78
N ILE A 210 11.00 5.13 14.98
CA ILE A 210 9.74 4.37 14.85
C ILE A 210 8.62 4.88 15.77
N ASN A 211 8.96 5.46 16.93
CA ASN A 211 7.99 6.08 17.82
C ASN A 211 7.29 7.28 17.16
N ILE A 212 7.98 8.05 16.31
CA ILE A 212 7.39 9.13 15.52
C ILE A 212 6.43 8.55 14.49
N ILE A 213 6.79 7.45 13.83
CA ILE A 213 5.91 6.74 12.88
C ILE A 213 4.62 6.30 13.58
N TYR A 214 4.71 5.76 14.79
CA TYR A 214 3.53 5.35 15.57
C TYR A 214 2.64 6.54 15.94
N ASN A 215 3.24 7.67 16.32
CA ASN A 215 2.50 8.90 16.61
C ASN A 215 1.82 9.48 15.36
N LEU A 216 2.51 9.46 14.21
CA LEU A 216 1.95 9.89 12.92
C LEU A 216 0.79 8.99 12.51
N ARG A 217 0.90 7.67 12.71
CA ARG A 217 -0.20 6.72 12.50
C ARG A 217 -1.40 7.08 13.35
N PHE A 218 -1.20 7.28 14.65
CA PHE A 218 -2.28 7.64 15.55
C PHE A 218 -2.98 8.94 15.13
N LEU A 219 -2.19 9.96 14.76
CA LEU A 219 -2.71 11.23 14.27
C LEU A 219 -3.51 11.06 12.97
N LEU A 220 -2.97 10.34 12.00
CA LEU A 220 -3.62 10.07 10.71
C LEU A 220 -4.95 9.35 10.89
N LEU A 221 -4.97 8.25 11.66
CA LEU A 221 -6.18 7.49 11.95
C LEU A 221 -7.21 8.34 12.68
N ARG A 222 -6.78 9.23 13.58
CA ARG A 222 -7.67 10.17 14.28
C ARG A 222 -8.27 11.21 13.32
N MET A 223 -7.51 11.73 12.37
CA MET A 223 -8.04 12.62 11.32
C MET A 223 -9.09 11.89 10.48
N MET A 224 -8.80 10.67 10.03
CA MET A 224 -9.74 9.86 9.26
C MET A 224 -11.01 9.53 10.05
N TYR A 225 -10.88 9.24 11.35
CA TYR A 225 -12.01 9.03 12.25
C TYR A 225 -12.97 10.23 12.27
N TYR A 226 -12.46 11.46 12.32
CA TYR A 226 -13.31 12.66 12.31
C TYR A 226 -13.86 13.01 10.92
N LEU A 227 -13.15 12.64 9.84
CA LEU A 227 -13.59 12.88 8.46
C LEU A 227 -14.59 11.83 7.97
N PHE A 228 -14.59 10.62 8.56
CA PHE A 228 -15.43 9.52 8.12
C PHE A 228 -16.95 9.81 8.15
N PRO A 229 -17.52 10.48 9.17
CA PRO A 229 -18.93 10.87 9.15
C PRO A 229 -19.29 11.79 7.98
N PHE A 230 -18.39 12.69 7.59
CA PHE A 230 -18.60 13.58 6.44
C PHE A 230 -18.58 12.81 5.13
N LEU A 231 -17.61 11.89 4.96
CA LEU A 231 -17.57 11.00 3.79
C LEU A 231 -18.83 10.14 3.70
N ALA A 232 -19.30 9.60 4.82
CA ALA A 232 -20.54 8.83 4.90
C ALA A 232 -21.73 9.68 4.45
N LEU A 233 -21.89 10.90 4.97
CA LEU A 233 -22.98 11.79 4.60
C LEU A 233 -22.97 12.14 3.11
N ILE A 234 -21.80 12.53 2.56
CA ILE A 234 -21.64 12.84 1.13
C ILE A 234 -22.02 11.64 0.27
N SER A 235 -21.55 10.45 0.65
CA SER A 235 -21.83 9.21 -0.08
C SER A 235 -23.32 8.83 -0.04
N ILE A 236 -23.99 9.04 1.09
CA ILE A 236 -25.44 8.79 1.22
C ILE A 236 -26.23 9.75 0.34
N VAL A 237 -25.89 11.05 0.37
CA VAL A 237 -26.53 12.06 -0.49
C VAL A 237 -26.32 11.70 -1.96
N TYR A 238 -25.09 11.36 -2.35
CA TYR A 238 -24.80 10.94 -3.71
C TYR A 238 -25.60 9.70 -4.12
N PHE A 239 -25.68 8.68 -3.26
CA PHE A 239 -26.48 7.48 -3.51
C PHE A 239 -27.95 7.81 -3.78
N ILE A 240 -28.57 8.67 -2.96
CA ILE A 240 -29.98 9.06 -3.11
C ILE A 240 -30.19 9.85 -4.40
N LEU A 241 -29.34 10.85 -4.66
CA LEU A 241 -29.44 11.70 -5.85
C LEU A 241 -29.24 10.87 -7.13
N TYR A 242 -28.24 10.00 -7.14
CA TYR A 242 -27.93 9.16 -8.28
C TYR A 242 -29.03 8.13 -8.54
N LEU A 243 -29.57 7.49 -7.50
CA LEU A 243 -30.68 6.56 -7.64
C LEU A 243 -31.92 7.27 -8.21
N GLY A 244 -32.25 8.45 -7.70
CA GLY A 244 -33.37 9.25 -8.22
C GLY A 244 -33.16 9.73 -9.66
N HIS A 245 -31.92 10.01 -10.05
CA HIS A 245 -31.55 10.39 -11.41
C HIS A 245 -31.63 9.21 -12.39
N SER A 246 -31.05 8.06 -12.02
CA SER A 246 -31.04 6.85 -12.83
C SER A 246 -32.43 6.26 -13.07
N LEU A 247 -33.38 6.45 -12.14
CA LEU A 247 -34.78 6.01 -12.31
C LEU A 247 -35.59 6.88 -13.28
N LYS A 248 -35.09 8.08 -13.62
CA LYS A 248 -35.78 9.05 -14.48
C LYS A 248 -35.13 9.19 -15.86
N ASP A 249 -34.18 8.32 -16.19
CA ASP A 249 -33.34 8.42 -17.39
C ASP A 249 -32.79 9.83 -17.63
N GLY A 250 -32.35 10.48 -16.54
CA GLY A 250 -31.81 11.83 -16.61
C GLY A 250 -30.47 11.88 -17.37
N GLU A 251 -30.14 13.05 -17.90
CA GLU A 251 -28.85 13.28 -18.56
C GLU A 251 -27.68 13.25 -17.56
N GLU A 252 -26.69 12.39 -17.79
CA GLU A 252 -25.48 12.32 -16.98
C GLU A 252 -24.56 13.54 -17.29
N TYR A 253 -24.55 14.55 -16.41
CA TYR A 253 -23.70 15.74 -16.58
C TYR A 253 -22.21 15.51 -16.31
N VAL A 254 -21.89 14.50 -15.51
CA VAL A 254 -20.53 14.09 -15.13
C VAL A 254 -20.50 12.57 -15.13
N ASP A 255 -19.43 11.98 -15.68
CA ASP A 255 -19.23 10.53 -15.65
C ASP A 255 -19.32 10.03 -14.19
N PRO A 256 -20.31 9.18 -13.85
CA PRO A 256 -20.51 8.68 -12.50
C PRO A 256 -19.27 7.98 -11.93
N LEU A 257 -18.44 7.36 -12.77
CA LEU A 257 -17.24 6.66 -12.33
C LEU A 257 -16.20 7.59 -11.70
N THR A 258 -16.14 8.85 -12.15
CA THR A 258 -15.27 9.89 -11.58
C THR A 258 -15.57 10.15 -10.11
N ILE A 259 -16.81 9.92 -9.67
CA ILE A 259 -17.25 10.09 -8.28
C ILE A 259 -17.28 8.74 -7.55
N LEU A 260 -17.85 7.71 -8.17
CA LEU A 260 -18.03 6.38 -7.58
C LEU A 260 -16.69 5.74 -7.17
N ILE A 261 -15.65 5.83 -8.00
CA ILE A 261 -14.34 5.23 -7.69
C ILE A 261 -13.72 5.86 -6.43
N PRO A 262 -13.57 7.20 -6.31
CA PRO A 262 -13.06 7.81 -5.09
C PRO A 262 -13.91 7.54 -3.84
N ILE A 263 -15.24 7.69 -3.89
CA ILE A 263 -16.06 7.57 -2.68
C ILE A 263 -16.11 6.14 -2.13
N THR A 264 -16.08 5.13 -3.01
CA THR A 264 -16.07 3.71 -2.59
C THR A 264 -14.69 3.31 -2.06
N SER A 265 -13.62 3.72 -2.75
CA SER A 265 -12.23 3.47 -2.32
C SER A 265 -11.93 4.12 -0.96
N LEU A 266 -12.26 5.41 -0.82
CA LEU A 266 -12.14 6.12 0.45
C LEU A 266 -13.05 5.52 1.52
N GLY A 267 -14.26 5.07 1.16
CA GLY A 267 -15.19 4.44 2.08
C GLY A 267 -14.62 3.18 2.74
N ILE A 268 -13.98 2.31 1.95
CA ILE A 268 -13.31 1.10 2.45
C ILE A 268 -12.11 1.46 3.33
N ILE A 269 -11.26 2.38 2.87
CA ILE A 269 -10.05 2.80 3.60
C ILE A 269 -10.44 3.47 4.92
N PHE A 270 -11.40 4.39 4.92
CA PHE A 270 -11.82 5.12 6.10
C PHE A 270 -12.58 4.22 7.07
N PHE A 271 -13.38 3.26 6.59
CA PHE A 271 -13.99 2.29 7.48
C PHE A 271 -12.94 1.41 8.17
N ASN A 272 -11.92 0.95 7.43
CA ASN A 272 -10.79 0.22 8.02
C ASN A 272 -10.02 1.09 9.05
N ALA A 273 -9.77 2.36 8.72
CA ALA A 273 -9.13 3.32 9.61
C ALA A 273 -9.98 3.69 10.84
N TYR A 274 -11.31 3.70 10.70
CA TYR A 274 -12.26 3.90 11.80
C TYR A 274 -12.31 2.67 12.71
N PHE A 275 -12.31 1.46 12.13
CA PHE A 275 -12.31 0.20 12.87
C PHE A 275 -10.98 -0.01 13.64
N GLN A 276 -9.88 0.46 13.08
CA GLN A 276 -8.52 0.28 13.60
C GLN A 276 -8.19 -1.21 13.83
N ASP A 277 -7.75 -1.57 15.03
CA ASP A 277 -7.53 -2.95 15.48
C ASP A 277 -8.77 -3.56 16.17
N GLY A 278 -9.88 -2.81 16.23
CA GLY A 278 -11.10 -3.17 16.95
C GLY A 278 -11.08 -2.84 18.45
N SER A 279 -10.12 -2.04 18.94
CA SER A 279 -10.02 -1.65 20.36
C SER A 279 -10.82 -0.39 20.73
N ILE A 280 -11.54 0.23 19.79
CA ILE A 280 -12.17 1.53 20.04
C ILE A 280 -13.51 1.35 20.77
N ASP A 281 -13.45 1.35 22.10
CA ASP A 281 -14.57 1.74 22.96
C ASP A 281 -14.69 3.27 22.93
N SER A 282 -15.14 3.81 21.80
CA SER A 282 -15.43 5.24 21.76
C SER A 282 -16.82 5.45 22.33
N GLY A 283 -16.95 6.41 23.26
CA GLY A 283 -18.22 7.03 23.66
C GLY A 283 -18.87 7.79 22.50
N THR A 284 -18.87 7.21 21.29
CA THR A 284 -19.53 7.75 20.11
C THR A 284 -21.01 7.86 20.41
N PRO A 285 -21.63 9.02 20.14
CA PRO A 285 -23.07 9.16 20.25
C PRO A 285 -23.79 8.07 19.44
N SER A 286 -24.89 7.54 19.99
CA SER A 286 -25.66 6.45 19.38
C SER A 286 -26.13 6.77 17.96
N TRP A 287 -26.51 8.02 17.68
CA TRP A 287 -26.92 8.48 16.35
C TRP A 287 -25.79 8.35 15.32
N LEU A 288 -24.54 8.60 15.73
CA LEU A 288 -23.39 8.50 14.83
C LEU A 288 -23.05 7.04 14.55
N LYS A 289 -23.14 6.16 15.56
CA LYS A 289 -23.02 4.71 15.35
C LYS A 289 -24.07 4.20 14.35
N LEU A 290 -25.31 4.66 14.47
CA LEU A 290 -26.40 4.28 13.55
C LEU A 290 -26.12 4.78 12.13
N LEU A 291 -25.71 6.04 11.96
CA LEU A 291 -25.35 6.61 10.66
C LEU A 291 -24.27 5.77 9.96
N LEU A 292 -23.21 5.41 10.69
CA LEU A 292 -22.10 4.62 10.14
C LEU A 292 -22.51 3.17 9.83
N ARG A 293 -23.46 2.59 10.57
CA ARG A 293 -24.05 1.28 10.25
C ARG A 293 -24.83 1.34 8.93
N ILE A 294 -25.70 2.34 8.77
CA ILE A 294 -26.46 2.56 7.53
C ILE A 294 -25.49 2.78 6.35
N TYR A 295 -24.46 3.60 6.56
CA TYR A 295 -23.48 3.88 5.54
C TYR A 295 -22.77 2.64 5.01
N ARG A 296 -22.46 1.62 5.84
CA ARG A 296 -21.80 0.39 5.35
C ARG A 296 -22.64 -0.39 4.36
N ILE A 297 -23.96 -0.40 4.55
CA ILE A 297 -24.89 -1.02 3.59
C ILE A 297 -24.88 -0.21 2.30
N ILE A 298 -24.93 1.11 2.41
CA ILE A 298 -24.89 2.02 1.25
C ILE A 298 -23.55 1.93 0.51
N LEU A 299 -22.43 1.78 1.22
CA LEU A 299 -21.10 1.59 0.64
C LEU A 299 -21.07 0.34 -0.24
N PHE A 300 -21.66 -0.77 0.20
CA PHE A 300 -21.77 -1.97 -0.62
C PHE A 300 -22.63 -1.74 -1.86
N LEU A 301 -23.76 -1.05 -1.74
CA LEU A 301 -24.60 -0.69 -2.90
C LEU A 301 -23.85 0.21 -3.90
N LEU A 302 -23.10 1.21 -3.40
CA LEU A 302 -22.25 2.06 -4.24
C LEU A 302 -21.16 1.26 -4.96
N VAL A 303 -20.56 0.26 -4.31
CA VAL A 303 -19.58 -0.64 -4.96
C VAL A 303 -20.25 -1.48 -6.05
N ILE A 304 -21.48 -1.98 -5.84
CA ILE A 304 -22.23 -2.69 -6.90
C ILE A 304 -22.52 -1.74 -8.07
N MET A 305 -22.95 -0.50 -7.80
CA MET A 305 -23.23 0.48 -8.84
C MET A 305 -21.98 0.84 -9.65
N MET A 306 -20.86 1.08 -8.96
CA MET A 306 -19.55 1.28 -9.58
C MET A 306 -19.17 0.09 -10.46
N THR A 307 -19.31 -1.13 -9.94
CA THR A 307 -19.01 -2.36 -10.68
C THR A 307 -19.87 -2.45 -11.93
N TYR A 308 -21.19 -2.31 -11.80
CA TYR A 308 -22.13 -2.37 -12.91
C TYR A 308 -21.75 -1.39 -14.02
N LYS A 309 -21.47 -0.13 -13.67
CA LYS A 309 -21.07 0.89 -14.64
C LYS A 309 -19.73 0.60 -15.30
N ILE A 310 -18.73 0.10 -14.56
CA ILE A 310 -17.44 -0.28 -15.14
C ILE A 310 -17.62 -1.43 -16.17
N PHE A 311 -18.40 -2.46 -15.85
CA PHE A 311 -18.67 -3.59 -16.75
C PHE A 311 -19.54 -3.22 -17.96
N GLN A 312 -20.38 -2.20 -17.83
CA GLN A 312 -21.18 -1.68 -18.93
C GLN A 312 -20.34 -0.86 -19.93
N SER A 313 -19.38 -0.07 -19.42
CA SER A 313 -18.64 0.90 -20.24
C SER A 313 -17.33 0.37 -20.81
N TYR A 314 -16.73 -0.66 -20.21
CA TYR A 314 -15.38 -1.12 -20.56
C TYR A 314 -15.28 -2.63 -20.73
N SER A 315 -14.36 -3.06 -21.61
CA SER A 315 -13.83 -4.42 -21.63
C SER A 315 -12.68 -4.51 -20.62
N LEU A 316 -12.78 -5.41 -19.66
CA LEU A 316 -11.89 -5.48 -18.50
C LEU A 316 -11.00 -6.69 -18.57
N ASP A 317 -9.69 -6.48 -18.43
CA ASP A 317 -8.76 -7.56 -18.14
C ASP A 317 -9.05 -8.20 -16.77
N VAL A 318 -8.76 -9.49 -16.66
CA VAL A 318 -9.00 -10.28 -15.45
C VAL A 318 -8.33 -9.72 -14.20
N ASN A 319 -7.16 -9.06 -14.29
CA ASN A 319 -6.51 -8.46 -13.13
C ASN A 319 -7.34 -7.33 -12.53
N VAL A 320 -8.03 -6.55 -13.38
CA VAL A 320 -8.97 -5.50 -12.93
C VAL A 320 -10.20 -6.14 -12.28
N VAL A 321 -10.70 -7.24 -12.84
CA VAL A 321 -11.82 -8.00 -12.26
C VAL A 321 -11.46 -8.52 -10.87
N ILE A 322 -10.25 -9.05 -10.66
CA ILE A 322 -9.76 -9.51 -9.34
C ILE A 322 -9.74 -8.35 -8.33
N CYS A 323 -9.28 -7.16 -8.73
CA CYS A 323 -9.32 -5.96 -7.90
C CYS A 323 -10.77 -5.58 -7.53
N ILE A 324 -11.70 -5.57 -8.50
CA ILE A 324 -13.12 -5.26 -8.26
C ILE A 324 -13.74 -6.28 -7.30
N ILE A 325 -13.51 -7.58 -7.50
CA ILE A 325 -14.01 -8.63 -6.60
C ILE A 325 -13.46 -8.42 -5.18
N THR A 326 -12.19 -8.06 -5.05
CA THR A 326 -11.59 -7.76 -3.73
C THR A 326 -12.31 -6.59 -3.04
N VAL A 327 -12.60 -5.51 -3.77
CA VAL A 327 -13.38 -4.35 -3.28
C VAL A 327 -14.81 -4.78 -2.88
N ILE A 328 -15.45 -5.65 -3.66
CA ILE A 328 -16.76 -6.25 -3.32
C ILE A 328 -16.67 -7.07 -2.04
N LEU A 329 -15.66 -7.91 -1.85
CA LEU A 329 -15.51 -8.72 -0.64
C LEU A 329 -15.33 -7.87 0.62
N PHE A 330 -14.53 -6.80 0.55
CA PHE A 330 -14.40 -5.84 1.66
C PHE A 330 -15.74 -5.17 1.98
N SER A 331 -16.38 -4.56 0.99
CA SER A 331 -17.64 -3.83 1.20
C SER A 331 -18.79 -4.74 1.64
N LEU A 332 -18.88 -5.96 1.11
CA LEU A 332 -19.85 -6.98 1.50
C LEU A 332 -19.64 -7.41 2.95
N THR A 333 -18.40 -7.69 3.35
CA THR A 333 -18.06 -8.00 4.75
C THR A 333 -18.57 -6.88 5.65
N TYR A 334 -18.31 -5.62 5.29
CA TYR A 334 -18.72 -4.46 6.08
C TYR A 334 -20.24 -4.32 6.14
N ALA A 335 -20.96 -4.56 5.05
CA ALA A 335 -22.43 -4.50 5.02
C ALA A 335 -23.07 -5.61 5.88
N ILE A 336 -22.60 -6.86 5.75
CA ILE A 336 -23.13 -7.99 6.53
C ILE A 336 -22.93 -7.75 8.03
N THR A 337 -21.73 -7.32 8.40
CA THR A 337 -21.38 -7.10 9.81
C THR A 337 -22.08 -5.89 10.44
N ALA A 338 -22.76 -5.04 9.65
CA ALA A 338 -23.56 -3.92 10.17
C ALA A 338 -24.78 -4.39 10.97
N TRP A 339 -25.24 -5.63 10.72
CA TRP A 339 -26.37 -6.26 11.40
C TRP A 339 -25.96 -7.01 12.67
N PHE A 340 -24.67 -7.13 12.95
CA PHE A 340 -24.19 -7.95 14.07
C PHE A 340 -24.10 -7.15 15.39
N PRO A 341 -24.20 -7.84 16.54
CA PRO A 341 -23.78 -7.28 17.83
C PRO A 341 -22.28 -6.95 17.83
N GLU A 342 -21.85 -5.94 18.59
CA GLU A 342 -20.49 -5.38 18.55
C GLU A 342 -19.37 -6.44 18.68
N HIS A 343 -19.53 -7.44 19.56
CA HIS A 343 -18.53 -8.51 19.74
C HIS A 343 -18.36 -9.42 18.50
N MET A 344 -19.47 -9.75 17.82
CA MET A 344 -19.43 -10.53 16.57
C MET A 344 -18.95 -9.67 15.41
N GLU A 345 -19.42 -8.42 15.35
CA GLU A 345 -19.01 -7.43 14.36
C GLU A 345 -17.48 -7.33 14.29
N GLN A 346 -16.80 -7.12 15.43
CA GLN A 346 -15.34 -7.05 15.47
C GLN A 346 -14.66 -8.32 14.95
N LYS A 347 -15.11 -9.49 15.40
CA LYS A 347 -14.55 -10.78 14.98
C LYS A 347 -14.67 -10.97 13.46
N TRP A 348 -15.85 -10.72 12.90
CA TRP A 348 -16.13 -10.97 11.49
C TRP A 348 -15.48 -9.94 10.57
N ILE A 349 -15.34 -8.67 10.99
CA ILE A 349 -14.57 -7.67 10.23
C ILE A 349 -13.09 -8.09 10.14
N ARG A 350 -12.49 -8.54 11.25
CA ARG A 350 -11.09 -9.02 11.26
C ARG A 350 -10.91 -10.19 10.30
N ILE A 351 -11.80 -11.18 10.36
CA ILE A 351 -11.75 -12.37 9.48
C ILE A 351 -11.94 -11.94 8.02
N GLY A 352 -12.97 -11.14 7.71
CA GLY A 352 -13.24 -10.74 6.33
C GLY A 352 -12.11 -9.90 5.73
N ASN A 353 -11.47 -9.02 6.49
CA ASN A 353 -10.32 -8.25 6.01
C ASN A 353 -9.12 -9.13 5.66
N ILE A 354 -8.80 -10.10 6.51
CA ILE A 354 -7.72 -11.07 6.25
C ILE A 354 -8.08 -11.95 5.05
N SER A 355 -9.31 -12.47 5.00
CA SER A 355 -9.79 -13.31 3.90
C SER A 355 -9.76 -12.58 2.55
N SER A 356 -10.22 -11.33 2.48
CA SER A 356 -10.16 -10.51 1.25
C SER A 356 -8.72 -10.24 0.82
N ALA A 357 -7.81 -9.99 1.76
CA ALA A 357 -6.39 -9.79 1.47
C ALA A 357 -5.71 -11.08 0.96
N LEU A 358 -6.03 -12.23 1.56
CA LEU A 358 -5.55 -13.54 1.10
C LEU A 358 -6.11 -13.90 -0.27
N PHE A 359 -7.41 -13.65 -0.50
CA PHE A 359 -8.04 -13.81 -1.80
C PHE A 359 -7.28 -13.00 -2.86
N PHE A 360 -7.03 -11.72 -2.61
CA PHE A 360 -6.31 -10.85 -3.54
C PHE A 360 -4.92 -11.40 -3.89
N ILE A 361 -4.10 -11.75 -2.90
CA ILE A 361 -2.77 -12.32 -3.14
C ILE A 361 -2.86 -13.64 -3.92
N ILE A 362 -3.68 -14.58 -3.46
CA ILE A 362 -3.71 -15.93 -4.02
C ILE A 362 -4.24 -15.88 -5.46
N VAL A 363 -5.36 -15.20 -5.70
CA VAL A 363 -5.99 -15.18 -7.02
C VAL A 363 -5.15 -14.37 -8.01
N LEU A 364 -4.62 -13.21 -7.61
CA LEU A 364 -3.75 -12.43 -8.50
C LEU A 364 -2.48 -13.21 -8.85
N PHE A 365 -1.87 -13.93 -7.91
CA PHE A 365 -0.74 -14.80 -8.18
C PHE A 365 -1.09 -15.94 -9.15
N LEU A 366 -2.21 -16.64 -8.91
CA LEU A 366 -2.62 -17.79 -9.73
C LEU A 366 -2.95 -17.40 -11.17
N PHE A 367 -3.55 -16.23 -11.39
CA PHE A 367 -3.92 -15.78 -12.74
C PHE A 367 -2.72 -15.23 -13.53
N ASN A 368 -1.66 -14.82 -12.84
CA ASN A 368 -0.41 -14.37 -13.44
C ASN A 368 0.71 -15.41 -13.26
N LEU A 369 0.36 -16.71 -13.24
CA LEU A 369 1.36 -17.78 -13.16
C LEU A 369 2.34 -17.68 -14.35
N PRO A 370 3.65 -17.85 -14.11
CA PRO A 370 4.65 -17.55 -15.11
C PRO A 370 4.51 -18.40 -16.40
N TYR A 371 4.10 -19.65 -16.28
CA TYR A 371 4.07 -20.54 -17.46
C TYR A 371 2.69 -20.63 -18.13
N ALA A 372 1.66 -20.11 -17.50
CA ALA A 372 0.28 -20.21 -17.97
C ALA A 372 -0.57 -19.06 -17.41
N PRO A 373 -0.30 -17.79 -17.78
CA PRO A 373 -1.14 -16.69 -17.38
C PRO A 373 -2.53 -16.89 -18.00
N ILE A 374 -3.56 -16.74 -17.17
CA ILE A 374 -4.95 -16.88 -17.61
C ILE A 374 -5.38 -15.50 -18.11
N VAL A 375 -5.33 -15.30 -19.43
CA VAL A 375 -5.66 -14.02 -20.05
C VAL A 375 -7.03 -14.10 -20.70
N PHE A 376 -7.97 -13.31 -20.20
CA PHE A 376 -9.24 -13.05 -20.87
C PHE A 376 -9.77 -11.68 -20.48
N GLN A 377 -10.66 -11.17 -21.33
CA GLN A 377 -11.40 -9.94 -21.06
C GLN A 377 -12.85 -10.26 -20.71
N VAL A 378 -13.45 -9.42 -19.85
CA VAL A 378 -14.85 -9.49 -19.46
C VAL A 378 -15.51 -8.13 -19.67
N GLY A 379 -16.67 -8.13 -20.32
CA GLY A 379 -17.45 -6.91 -20.59
C GLY A 379 -17.88 -6.82 -22.04
N SER A 380 -18.84 -5.95 -22.33
CA SER A 380 -19.21 -5.61 -23.70
C SER A 380 -18.53 -4.31 -24.08
N GLN A 381 -17.77 -4.30 -25.17
CA GLN A 381 -17.36 -3.05 -25.79
C GLN A 381 -18.63 -2.44 -26.40
N SER A 382 -19.27 -1.49 -25.72
CA SER A 382 -20.29 -0.66 -26.38
C SER A 382 -19.59 0.03 -27.52
N ALA A 383 -19.90 -0.38 -28.75
CA ALA A 383 -19.41 0.27 -29.96
C ALA A 383 -19.74 1.76 -29.83
N LEU A 384 -18.72 2.57 -29.58
CA LEU A 384 -18.81 4.02 -29.70
C LEU A 384 -19.20 4.30 -31.14
N LEU A 385 -20.50 4.46 -31.39
CA LEU A 385 -20.97 5.25 -32.52
C LEU A 385 -20.49 6.68 -32.22
N THR A 386 -19.50 7.06 -33.01
CA THR A 386 -18.95 8.41 -33.28
C THR A 386 -19.74 9.60 -32.75
#